data_AF-A0A2H5VIY5-F1
#
_entry.id   AF-A0A2H5VIY5-F1
#
_cell.length_a   1.000
_cell.length_b   1.000
_cell.length_c   1.000
_cell.angle_alpha   90.00
_cell.angle_beta   90.00
_cell.angle_gamma   90.00
#
_symmetry.space_group_name_H-M   'P 1'
#
loop_
_entity.id
_entity.type
_entity.pdbx_description
1 polymer ?
#
loop_
_entity_poly.entity_id
_entity_poly.type
_entity_poly.pdbx_seq_one_letter_code
_entity_poly.pdbx_strand_id
1 'polypeptide(L)'
;MPEWLIGKPTEGHIEAGRKALEATARALSSGKYDMVIVDECLYAVQFGVISAEDLITVVKGKAPKTECVLTGSHKRLPEIEEIADLVTEVRKIKHPFDRGIKARLGTEF
;
A
#
# COMPACT_ATOMS: atom_id res chain seq x y z
N MET A 1 -20.27 -5.94 -6.92
CA MET A 1 -18.98 -5.22 -7.02
C MET A 1 -18.58 -4.81 -5.62
N PRO A 2 -17.30 -4.82 -5.24
CA PRO A 2 -16.89 -4.23 -3.97
C PRO A 2 -17.36 -2.77 -3.91
N GLU A 3 -17.74 -2.35 -2.71
CA GLU A 3 -18.10 -0.97 -2.43
C GLU A 3 -16.83 -0.10 -2.51
N TRP A 4 -16.97 1.13 -3.02
CA TRP A 4 -15.84 2.05 -3.06
C TRP A 4 -15.65 2.70 -1.68
N LEU A 5 -14.40 2.85 -1.25
CA LEU A 5 -14.10 3.64 -0.06
C LEU A 5 -14.26 5.13 -0.36
N ILE A 6 -15.33 5.72 0.16
CA ILE A 6 -15.62 7.16 0.10
C ILE A 6 -15.78 7.67 1.53
N GLY A 7 -14.81 8.45 2.00
CA GLY A 7 -14.80 8.94 3.39
C GLY A 7 -14.24 7.92 4.36
N LYS A 8 -15.06 7.44 5.31
CA LYS A 8 -14.62 6.48 6.33
C LYS A 8 -14.74 5.03 5.84
N PRO A 9 -13.84 4.14 6.26
CA PRO A 9 -13.94 2.72 5.93
C PRO A 9 -15.19 2.09 6.56
N THR A 10 -15.81 1.17 5.83
CA THR A 10 -16.88 0.31 6.34
C THR A 10 -16.26 -0.91 7.02
N GLU A 11 -17.05 -1.69 7.76
CA GLU A 11 -16.58 -2.97 8.31
C GLU A 11 -16.07 -3.92 7.21
N GLY A 12 -16.71 -3.90 6.03
CA GLY A 12 -16.26 -4.67 4.87
C GLY A 12 -14.88 -4.24 4.37
N HIS A 13 -14.59 -2.94 4.36
CA HIS A 13 -13.25 -2.44 4.02
C HIS A 13 -12.21 -2.90 5.04
N ILE A 14 -12.51 -2.78 6.33
CA ILE A 14 -11.60 -3.19 7.42
C ILE A 14 -11.32 -4.69 7.34
N GLU A 15 -12.34 -5.51 7.13
CA GLU A 15 -12.18 -6.96 6.99
C GLU A 15 -11.37 -7.35 5.74
N ALA A 16 -11.56 -6.63 4.62
CA ALA A 16 -10.74 -6.82 3.43
C ALA A 16 -9.28 -6.42 3.69
N GLY A 17 -9.04 -5.31 4.38
CA GLY A 17 -7.72 -4.85 4.82
C GLY A 17 -7.02 -5.87 5.70
N ARG A 18 -7.73 -6.44 6.68
CA ARG A 18 -7.23 -7.50 7.56
C ARG A 18 -6.79 -8.74 6.78
N LYS A 19 -7.62 -9.21 5.84
CA LYS A 19 -7.28 -10.36 4.98
C LYS A 19 -6.08 -10.08 4.09
N ALA A 20 -5.99 -8.88 3.52
CA ALA A 20 -4.84 -8.45 2.72
C ALA A 20 -3.58 -8.45 3.58
N LEU A 21 -3.64 -7.90 4.78
CA LEU A 21 -2.51 -7.84 5.71
C LEU A 21 -2.02 -9.23 6.14
N GLU A 22 -2.93 -10.17 6.41
CA GLU A 22 -2.56 -11.57 6.66
C GLU A 22 -1.87 -12.22 5.46
N ALA A 23 -2.35 -11.95 4.24
CA ALA A 23 -1.73 -12.46 3.02
C ALA A 23 -0.33 -11.88 2.82
N THR A 24 -0.16 -10.57 3.08
CA THR A 24 1.12 -9.88 3.06
C THR A 24 2.09 -10.47 4.07
N ALA A 25 1.64 -10.71 5.31
CA ALA A 25 2.45 -11.34 6.35
C ALA A 25 2.94 -12.73 5.94
N ARG A 26 2.06 -13.56 5.37
CA ARG A 26 2.44 -14.88 4.84
C ARG A 26 3.44 -14.76 3.70
N ALA A 27 3.24 -13.84 2.76
CA ALA A 27 4.14 -13.64 1.63
C ALA A 27 5.55 -13.22 2.10
N LEU A 28 5.62 -12.17 2.92
CA LEU A 28 6.88 -11.60 3.43
C LEU A 28 7.67 -12.59 4.28
N SER A 29 7.00 -13.30 5.20
CA SER A 29 7.67 -14.23 6.12
C SER A 29 8.05 -15.58 5.51
N SER A 30 7.46 -15.95 4.36
CA SER A 30 7.65 -17.28 3.78
C SER A 30 9.07 -17.59 3.28
N GLY A 31 9.87 -16.56 2.99
CA GLY A 31 11.19 -16.71 2.34
C GLY A 31 11.13 -17.24 0.90
N LYS A 32 9.94 -17.39 0.32
CA LYS A 32 9.74 -17.91 -1.05
C LYS A 32 9.99 -16.87 -2.13
N TYR A 33 9.85 -15.59 -1.79
CA TYR A 33 9.97 -14.46 -2.71
C TYR A 33 11.19 -13.63 -2.34
N ASP A 34 11.93 -13.16 -3.33
CA ASP A 34 13.01 -12.21 -3.10
C ASP A 34 12.49 -10.78 -2.98
N MET A 35 11.28 -10.50 -3.51
CA MET A 35 10.59 -9.22 -3.37
C MET A 35 9.07 -9.40 -3.27
N VAL A 36 8.44 -8.60 -2.41
CA VAL A 36 6.98 -8.48 -2.29
C VAL A 36 6.60 -7.02 -2.44
N ILE A 37 5.68 -6.73 -3.37
CA ILE A 37 5.11 -5.39 -3.57
C ILE A 37 3.73 -5.37 -2.92
N VAL A 38 3.56 -4.48 -1.96
CA VAL A 38 2.29 -4.25 -1.27
C VAL A 38 1.68 -2.97 -1.84
N ASP A 39 0.99 -3.15 -2.96
CA ASP A 39 0.49 -2.03 -3.76
C ASP A 39 -0.65 -1.29 -3.04
N GLU A 40 -0.58 0.04 -3.04
CA GLU A 40 -1.55 0.99 -2.47
C GLU A 40 -1.83 0.84 -0.95
N CYS A 41 -1.00 0.09 -0.22
CA CYS A 41 -1.20 -0.12 1.21
C CYS A 41 -1.07 1.15 2.04
N LEU A 42 -0.29 2.14 1.57
CA LEU A 42 -0.14 3.40 2.28
C LEU A 42 -1.44 4.21 2.26
N TYR A 43 -2.30 4.07 1.23
CA TYR A 43 -3.67 4.60 1.30
C TYR A 43 -4.53 3.84 2.29
N ALA A 44 -4.38 2.52 2.40
CA ALA A 44 -5.11 1.74 3.39
C ALA A 44 -4.82 2.22 4.82
N VAL A 45 -3.57 2.58 5.11
CA VAL A 45 -3.18 3.26 6.36
C VAL A 45 -3.79 4.67 6.42
N GLN A 46 -3.61 5.49 5.38
CA GLN A 46 -4.10 6.87 5.33
C GLN A 46 -5.62 6.99 5.58
N PHE A 47 -6.41 6.03 5.12
CA PHE A 47 -7.86 5.98 5.27
C PHE A 47 -8.33 5.16 6.49
N GLY A 48 -7.42 4.61 7.29
CA GLY A 48 -7.77 3.84 8.50
C GLY A 48 -8.40 2.47 8.21
N VAL A 49 -8.15 1.90 7.03
CA VAL A 49 -8.54 0.52 6.68
C VAL A 49 -7.68 -0.48 7.45
N ILE A 50 -6.40 -0.16 7.64
CA ILE A 50 -5.45 -0.85 8.52
C ILE A 50 -4.71 0.19 9.35
N SER A 51 -4.17 -0.20 10.50
CA SER A 51 -3.30 0.69 11.29
C SER A 51 -1.87 0.68 10.74
N ALA A 52 -1.11 1.74 11.04
CA ALA A 52 0.30 1.79 10.68
C ALA A 52 1.11 0.77 11.48
N GLU A 53 0.76 0.58 12.75
CA GLU A 53 1.37 -0.38 13.66
C GLU A 53 1.24 -1.81 13.16
N ASP A 54 0.06 -2.18 12.64
CA ASP A 54 -0.19 -3.48 12.05
C ASP A 54 0.68 -3.70 10.80
N LEU A 55 0.79 -2.68 9.92
CA LEU A 55 1.64 -2.75 8.74
C LEU A 55 3.12 -2.87 9.11
N ILE A 56 3.60 -2.05 10.06
CA ILE A 56 4.98 -2.08 10.57
C ILE A 56 5.31 -3.45 11.14
N THR A 57 4.40 -4.05 11.93
CA THR A 57 4.57 -5.38 12.51
C THR A 57 4.76 -6.44 11.41
N VAL A 58 3.94 -6.38 10.37
CA VAL A 58 4.04 -7.29 9.23
C VAL A 58 5.34 -7.11 8.45
N VAL A 59 5.76 -5.87 8.19
CA VAL A 59 7.00 -5.57 7.46
C VAL A 59 8.23 -6.05 8.25
N LYS A 60 8.26 -5.84 9.57
CA LYS A 60 9.35 -6.32 10.43
C LYS A 60 9.44 -7.85 10.51
N GLY A 61 8.34 -8.55 10.24
CA GLY A 61 8.28 -10.01 10.17
C GLY A 61 8.78 -10.62 8.85
N LYS A 62 9.30 -9.82 7.91
CA LYS A 62 9.80 -10.31 6.62
C LYS A 62 10.98 -11.27 6.79
N ALA A 63 11.08 -12.27 5.91
CA ALA A 63 12.26 -13.13 5.87
C ALA A 63 13.51 -12.30 5.50
N PRO A 64 14.71 -12.64 6.01
CA PRO A 64 15.89 -11.79 5.87
C PRO A 64 16.25 -11.38 4.44
N LYS A 65 16.03 -12.28 3.47
CA LYS A 65 16.34 -12.04 2.05
C LYS A 65 15.22 -11.38 1.23
N THR A 66 14.05 -11.18 1.84
CA THR A 66 12.87 -10.67 1.13
C THR A 66 12.86 -9.16 1.19
N GLU A 67 12.81 -8.52 0.03
CA GLU A 67 12.57 -7.08 -0.11
C GLU A 67 11.07 -6.76 -0.02
N CYS A 68 10.74 -5.63 0.59
CA CYS A 68 9.36 -5.15 0.73
C CYS A 68 9.23 -3.77 0.09
N VAL A 69 8.31 -3.63 -0.86
CA VAL A 69 8.01 -2.34 -1.51
C VAL A 69 6.58 -1.95 -1.15
N LEU A 70 6.43 -0.76 -0.55
CA LEU A 70 5.13 -0.19 -0.21
C LEU A 70 4.85 0.97 -1.15
N THR A 71 3.63 1.05 -1.69
CA THR A 71 3.23 2.12 -2.61
C THR A 71 1.96 2.84 -2.13
N GLY A 72 1.68 3.98 -2.74
CA GLY A 72 0.49 4.79 -2.50
C GLY A 72 0.71 5.95 -1.53
N SER A 73 -0.41 6.49 -1.06
CA SER A 73 -0.51 7.71 -0.24
C SER A 73 -0.21 9.02 -0.98
N HIS A 74 -0.92 10.07 -0.59
CA HIS A 74 -0.62 11.46 -0.94
C HIS A 74 -0.05 12.24 0.27
N LYS A 75 0.13 11.57 1.40
CA LYS A 75 0.63 12.14 2.65
C LYS A 75 1.88 11.38 3.11
N ARG A 76 2.77 12.10 3.76
CA ARG A 76 3.90 11.51 4.50
C ARG A 76 3.35 10.69 5.67
N LEU A 77 3.95 9.54 5.93
CA LEU A 77 3.60 8.63 7.03
C LEU A 77 4.87 8.38 7.86
N PRO A 78 5.24 9.31 8.77
CA PRO A 78 6.55 9.32 9.42
C PRO A 78 6.94 8.02 10.11
N GLU A 79 5.99 7.37 10.76
CA GLU A 79 6.16 6.08 11.45
C GLU A 79 6.51 4.91 10.51
N ILE A 80 6.03 4.94 9.26
CA ILE A 80 6.41 3.97 8.22
C ILE A 80 7.73 4.38 7.57
N GLU A 81 7.95 5.67 7.35
CA GLU A 81 9.20 6.19 6.80
C GLU A 81 10.40 5.91 7.70
N GLU A 82 10.22 5.91 9.02
CA GLU A 82 11.27 5.62 10.00
C GLU A 82 11.83 4.20 9.88
N ILE A 83 11.00 3.24 9.49
CA ILE A 83 11.43 1.83 9.34
C ILE A 83 11.91 1.50 7.92
N ALA A 84 11.76 2.42 6.97
CA ALA A 84 12.07 2.19 5.57
C ALA A 84 13.54 2.53 5.27
N ASP A 85 14.25 1.60 4.63
CA ASP A 85 15.63 1.84 4.19
C ASP A 85 15.70 2.85 3.04
N LEU A 86 14.65 2.95 2.22
CA LEU A 86 14.53 3.86 1.10
C LEU A 86 13.11 4.44 1.03
N VAL A 87 13.03 5.77 0.90
CA VAL A 87 11.77 6.49 0.68
C VAL A 87 11.91 7.31 -0.60
N THR A 88 10.97 7.11 -1.54
CA THR A 88 10.90 7.88 -2.79
C THR A 88 9.59 8.65 -2.84
N GLU A 89 9.62 9.89 -3.32
CA GLU A 89 8.43 10.72 -3.49
C GLU A 89 8.20 11.04 -4.97
N VAL A 90 7.16 10.45 -5.56
CA VAL A 90 6.75 10.75 -6.94
C VAL A 90 5.78 11.93 -6.93
N ARG A 91 6.23 13.09 -7.41
CA ARG A 91 5.41 14.31 -7.51
C ARG A 91 4.87 14.51 -8.93
N LYS A 92 3.58 14.84 -9.04
CA LYS A 92 2.94 15.22 -10.32
C LYS A 92 3.44 16.59 -10.79
N ILE A 93 4.40 16.62 -11.72
CA ILE A 93 4.82 17.86 -12.40
C ILE A 93 3.87 18.22 -13.56
N LYS A 94 3.43 17.21 -14.32
CA LYS A 94 2.42 17.31 -15.39
C LYS A 94 1.76 15.96 -15.59
N HIS A 95 0.48 15.92 -15.96
CA HIS A 95 -0.23 14.67 -16.24
C HIS A 95 -1.19 14.83 -17.43
N PRO A 96 -1.39 13.80 -18.29
CA PRO A 96 -2.36 13.85 -19.39
C PRO A 96 -3.77 14.24 -18.95
N PHE A 97 -4.17 13.82 -17.75
CA PHE A 97 -5.43 14.19 -17.12
C PHE A 97 -5.64 15.70 -16.98
N ASP A 98 -4.56 16.48 -16.78
CA ASP A 98 -4.63 17.95 -16.68
C ASP A 98 -5.10 18.59 -18.01
N ARG A 99 -5.02 17.86 -19.13
CA ARG A 99 -5.54 18.26 -20.44
C ARG A 99 -6.86 17.59 -20.81
N GLY A 100 -7.53 16.95 -19.85
CA GLY A 100 -8.79 16.23 -20.06
C GLY A 100 -8.65 14.86 -20.73
N ILE A 101 -7.43 14.34 -20.87
CA ILE A 101 -7.23 12.98 -21.40
C ILE A 101 -7.60 11.98 -20.30
N LYS A 102 -8.60 11.14 -20.59
CA LYS A 102 -9.08 10.09 -19.67
C LYS A 102 -8.10 8.91 -19.63
N ALA A 103 -8.28 8.06 -18.63
CA ALA A 103 -7.55 6.81 -18.47
C ALA A 103 -7.73 5.91 -19.71
N ARG A 104 -6.65 5.22 -20.10
CA ARG A 104 -6.58 4.36 -21.29
C ARG A 104 -6.08 2.98 -20.90
N LEU A 105 -6.62 1.98 -21.58
CA LEU A 105 -6.20 0.58 -21.45
C LEU A 105 -4.73 0.43 -21.87
N GLY A 106 -3.96 -0.28 -21.06
CA GLY A 106 -2.54 -0.55 -21.28
C GLY A 106 -1.61 0.56 -20.75
N THR A 107 -2.15 1.63 -20.16
CA THR A 107 -1.36 2.68 -19.51
C THR A 107 -1.82 2.99 -18.11
N GLU A 108 -3.08 3.38 -17.92
CA GLU A 108 -3.60 3.74 -16.59
C GLU A 108 -4.36 2.57 -15.94
N PHE A 109 -4.83 1.60 -16.74
CA PHE A 109 -5.46 0.36 -16.30
C PHE A 109 -5.30 -0.75 -17.33
#